data_AF-A0A7K8PLW3-F1
#
_entry.id   AF-A0A7K8PLW3-F1
#
_cell.length_a   1.000
_cell.length_b   1.000
_cell.length_c   1.000
_cell.angle_alpha   90.00
_cell.angle_beta   90.00
_cell.angle_gamma   90.00
#
_symmetry.space_group_name_H-M   'P 1'
#
loop_
_entity.id
_entity.type
_entity.pdbx_description
1 polymer ?
#
loop_
_entity_poly.entity_id
_entity_poly.type
_entity_poly.pdbx_seq_one_letter_code
_entity_poly.pdbx_strand_id
1 'polypeptide(L)'
;RLIVETMKHIVTLSKTIIEYQQQVREKEQKLIDVKRRRLSLKKAGGQKLLKIQTMMKKQKEEQASMKVSGILEKMNNNFQKERHITTVIQNVFQNIIIGSRVNWAEDPSLKAIVLKLEKNVYFL
;
A
#
# COMPACT_ATOMS: atom_id res chain seq x y z
N ARG A 1 -69.40 30.80 -44.98
CA ARG A 1 -68.61 29.61 -45.35
C ARG A 1 -67.12 29.78 -45.06
N LEU A 2 -66.46 30.85 -45.54
CA LEU A 2 -65.02 31.09 -45.35
C LEU A 2 -64.58 31.16 -43.87
N ILE A 3 -65.31 31.92 -43.03
CA ILE A 3 -64.96 32.14 -41.61
C ILE A 3 -64.89 30.82 -40.82
N VAL A 4 -65.86 29.92 -41.03
CA VAL A 4 -65.92 28.62 -40.35
C VAL A 4 -64.75 27.72 -40.75
N GLU A 5 -64.37 27.75 -42.03
CA GLU A 5 -63.24 26.97 -42.53
C GLU A 5 -61.92 27.49 -41.95
N THR A 6 -61.72 28.81 -41.94
CA THR A 6 -60.56 29.43 -41.29
C THR A 6 -60.48 29.09 -39.81
N MET A 7 -61.62 29.11 -39.09
CA MET A 7 -61.68 28.71 -37.69
C MET A 7 -61.28 27.24 -37.48
N LYS A 8 -61.70 26.32 -38.36
CA LYS A 8 -61.28 24.91 -38.31
C LYS A 8 -59.77 24.75 -38.51
N HIS A 9 -59.19 25.50 -39.44
CA HIS A 9 -57.74 25.49 -39.66
C HIS A 9 -56.97 26.01 -38.45
N ILE A 10 -57.43 27.12 -37.84
CA ILE A 10 -56.82 27.67 -36.61
C ILE A 10 -56.87 26.63 -35.49
N VAL A 11 -58.02 26.00 -35.25
CA VAL A 11 -58.16 24.98 -34.20
C VAL A 11 -57.23 23.80 -34.44
N THR A 12 -57.15 23.33 -35.69
CA THR A 12 -56.25 22.22 -36.07
C THR A 12 -54.79 22.59 -35.81
N LEU A 13 -54.39 23.79 -36.23
CA LEU A 13 -53.02 24.27 -36.03
C LEU A 13 -52.69 24.41 -34.53
N SER A 14 -53.59 24.98 -33.75
CA SER A 14 -53.43 25.12 -32.30
C SER A 14 -53.28 23.76 -31.61
N LYS A 15 -54.07 22.76 -32.01
CA LYS A 15 -53.94 21.40 -31.49
C LYS A 15 -52.55 20.82 -31.78
N THR A 16 -52.09 20.92 -33.03
CA THR A 16 -50.77 20.46 -33.44
C THR A 16 -49.65 21.16 -32.67
N ILE A 17 -49.76 22.48 -32.44
CA ILE A 17 -48.80 23.25 -31.63
C ILE A 17 -48.74 22.71 -30.20
N ILE A 18 -49.89 22.47 -29.57
CA ILE A 18 -49.96 21.93 -28.20
C ILE A 18 -49.30 20.54 -28.12
N GLU A 19 -49.57 19.68 -29.10
CA GLU A 19 -48.96 18.35 -29.18
C GLU A 19 -47.43 18.42 -29.30
N TYR A 20 -46.91 19.30 -30.16
CA TYR A 20 -45.46 19.51 -30.27
C TYR A 20 -44.85 20.07 -28.99
N GLN A 21 -45.49 21.04 -28.34
CA GLN A 21 -45.03 21.59 -27.07
C GLN A 21 -44.98 20.52 -25.98
N GLN A 22 -45.96 19.60 -25.96
CA GLN A 22 -45.95 18.48 -25.04
C GLN A 22 -44.77 17.52 -25.29
N GLN A 23 -44.53 17.17 -26.56
CA GLN A 23 -43.39 16.33 -26.93
C GLN A 23 -42.04 16.97 -26.59
N VAL A 24 -41.90 18.30 -26.75
CA VAL A 24 -40.70 19.04 -26.36
C VAL A 24 -40.46 18.90 -24.86
N ARG A 25 -41.48 19.17 -24.02
CA ARG A 25 -41.37 19.03 -22.56
C ARG A 25 -40.97 17.62 -22.14
N GLU A 26 -41.55 16.59 -22.76
CA GLU A 26 -41.19 15.20 -22.47
C GLU A 26 -39.74 14.86 -22.83
N LYS A 27 -39.26 15.37 -23.98
CA LYS A 27 -37.86 15.18 -24.39
C LYS A 27 -36.89 15.92 -23.47
N GLU A 28 -37.23 17.15 -23.07
CA GLU A 28 -36.44 17.93 -22.11
C GLU A 28 -36.33 17.21 -20.77
N GLN A 29 -37.44 16.65 -20.27
CA GLN A 29 -37.43 15.89 -19.02
C GLN A 29 -36.53 14.64 -19.12
N LYS A 30 -36.65 13.88 -20.22
CA LYS A 30 -35.76 12.73 -20.48
C LYS A 30 -34.30 13.13 -20.54
N LEU A 31 -33.99 14.27 -21.16
CA LEU A 31 -32.63 14.81 -21.23
C LEU A 31 -32.08 15.15 -19.83
N ILE A 32 -32.91 15.77 -18.98
CA ILE A 32 -32.55 16.09 -17.58
C ILE A 32 -32.24 14.80 -16.81
N ASP A 33 -33.07 13.77 -16.97
CA ASP A 33 -32.88 12.49 -16.29
C ASP A 33 -31.58 11.78 -16.73
N VAL A 34 -31.29 11.78 -18.03
CA VAL A 34 -30.01 11.24 -18.56
C VAL A 34 -28.82 12.01 -18.00
N LYS A 35 -28.88 13.35 -17.97
CA LYS A 35 -27.82 14.19 -17.39
C LYS A 35 -27.61 13.88 -15.89
N ARG A 36 -28.69 13.69 -15.14
CA ARG A 36 -28.64 13.33 -13.71
C ARG A 36 -28.01 11.95 -13.50
N ARG A 37 -28.42 10.94 -14.27
CA ARG A 37 -27.83 9.59 -14.22
C ARG A 37 -26.34 9.61 -14.56
N ARG A 38 -25.96 10.31 -15.62
CA ARG A 38 -24.55 10.48 -16.02
C ARG A 38 -23.72 11.12 -14.92
N LEU A 39 -24.23 12.16 -14.25
CA LEU A 39 -23.53 12.81 -13.15
C LEU A 39 -23.33 11.85 -11.96
N SER A 40 -24.37 11.09 -11.60
CA SER A 40 -24.28 10.08 -10.53
C SER A 40 -23.23 9.02 -10.85
N LEU A 41 -23.24 8.48 -12.07
CA LEU A 41 -22.25 7.52 -12.55
C LEU A 41 -20.83 8.08 -12.51
N LYS A 42 -20.63 9.33 -12.94
CA LYS A 42 -19.31 9.99 -12.88
C LYS A 42 -18.80 10.10 -11.45
N LYS A 43 -19.65 10.49 -10.50
CA LYS A 43 -19.30 10.58 -9.08
C LYS A 43 -18.93 9.21 -8.51
N ALA A 44 -19.78 8.19 -8.74
CA ALA A 44 -19.54 6.84 -8.26
C ALA A 44 -18.27 6.22 -8.87
N GLY A 45 -18.04 6.43 -10.17
CA GLY A 45 -16.83 6.00 -10.87
C GLY A 45 -15.58 6.66 -10.30
N GLY A 46 -15.61 7.98 -10.07
CA GLY A 46 -14.51 8.72 -9.46
C GLY A 46 -14.17 8.23 -8.05
N GLN A 47 -15.18 7.99 -7.20
CA GLN A 47 -14.98 7.44 -5.86
C GLN A 47 -14.39 6.03 -5.89
N LYS A 48 -14.87 5.15 -6.79
CA LYS A 48 -14.30 3.81 -6.97
C LYS A 48 -12.85 3.86 -7.43
N LEU A 49 -12.52 4.75 -8.37
CA LEU A 49 -11.16 4.92 -8.86
C LEU A 49 -10.22 5.38 -7.74
N LEU A 50 -10.64 6.36 -6.94
CA LEU A 50 -9.89 6.81 -5.77
C LEU A 50 -9.65 5.66 -4.78
N LYS A 51 -10.68 4.87 -4.47
CA LYS A 51 -10.55 3.71 -3.59
C LYS A 51 -9.54 2.69 -4.12
N ILE A 52 -9.57 2.39 -5.43
CA ILE A 52 -8.61 1.50 -6.07
C ILE A 52 -7.18 2.03 -5.92
N GLN A 53 -6.97 3.32 -6.21
CA GLN A 53 -5.64 3.95 -6.08
C GLN A 53 -5.12 3.91 -4.64
N THR A 54 -5.98 4.21 -3.65
CA THR A 54 -5.61 4.13 -2.23
C THR A 54 -5.26 2.70 -1.80
N MET A 55 -6.05 1.70 -2.21
CA MET A 55 -5.77 0.30 -1.89
C MET A 55 -4.46 -0.17 -2.53
N MET A 56 -4.21 0.18 -3.80
CA MET A 56 -2.96 -0.15 -4.47
C MET A 56 -1.74 0.48 -3.80
N LYS A 57 -1.86 1.73 -3.35
CA LYS A 57 -0.78 2.42 -2.62
C LYS A 57 -0.48 1.70 -1.30
N LYS A 58 -1.52 1.42 -0.51
CA LYS A 58 -1.39 0.71 0.77
C LYS A 58 -0.74 -0.66 0.60
N GLN A 59 -1.17 -1.44 -0.39
CA GLN A 59 -0.61 -2.77 -0.67
C GLN A 59 0.88 -2.70 -1.04
N LYS A 60 1.30 -1.68 -1.82
CA LYS A 60 2.72 -1.49 -2.14
C LYS A 60 3.56 -1.16 -0.91
N GLU A 61 3.04 -0.31 -0.01
CA GLU A 61 3.69 0.05 1.24
C GLU A 61 3.82 -1.16 2.17
N GLU A 62 2.77 -1.96 2.31
CA GLU A 62 2.79 -3.23 3.07
C GLU A 62 3.76 -4.25 2.48
N GLN A 63 3.82 -4.38 1.16
CA GLN A 63 4.77 -5.29 0.53
C GLN A 63 6.23 -4.82 0.72
N ALA A 64 6.47 -3.51 0.67
CA ALA A 64 7.79 -2.95 0.94
C ALA A 64 8.21 -3.18 2.41
N SER A 65 7.32 -2.95 3.37
CA SER A 65 7.61 -3.18 4.78
C SER A 65 7.86 -4.65 5.10
N MET A 66 7.07 -5.58 4.53
CA MET A 66 7.31 -7.01 4.65
C MET A 66 8.66 -7.43 4.09
N LYS A 67 9.06 -6.90 2.92
CA LYS A 67 10.39 -7.17 2.35
C LYS A 67 11.51 -6.71 3.26
N VAL A 68 11.42 -5.50 3.81
CA VAL A 68 12.42 -4.95 4.74
C VAL A 68 12.48 -5.80 6.02
N SER A 69 11.32 -6.17 6.58
CA SER A 69 11.25 -7.03 7.76
C SER A 69 11.92 -8.39 7.53
N GLY A 70 11.66 -9.04 6.40
CA GLY A 70 12.28 -10.32 6.07
C GLY A 70 13.80 -10.24 5.84
N ILE A 71 14.30 -9.12 5.30
CA ILE A 71 15.75 -8.88 5.19
C ILE A 71 16.37 -8.69 6.58
N LEU A 72 15.73 -7.92 7.44
CA LEU A 72 16.20 -7.66 8.80
C LEU A 72 16.25 -8.94 9.65
N GLU A 73 15.21 -9.78 9.54
CA GLU A 73 15.15 -11.07 10.23
C GLU A 73 16.30 -12.00 9.79
N LYS A 74 16.56 -12.10 8.48
CA LYS A 74 17.69 -12.87 7.95
C LYS A 74 19.04 -12.33 8.45
N MET A 75 19.21 -11.01 8.45
CA MET A 75 20.44 -10.39 8.94
C MET A 75 20.64 -10.67 10.44
N ASN A 76 19.59 -10.54 11.25
CA ASN A 76 19.64 -10.86 12.68
C ASN A 76 19.98 -12.34 12.90
N ASN A 77 19.35 -13.27 12.18
CA ASN A 77 19.64 -14.69 12.31
C ASN A 77 21.10 -15.03 11.94
N ASN A 78 21.62 -14.43 10.87
CA ASN A 78 23.02 -14.58 10.50
C ASN A 78 23.95 -14.03 11.59
N PHE A 79 23.64 -12.85 12.13
CA PHE A 79 24.44 -12.24 13.19
C PHE A 79 24.47 -13.09 14.47
N GLN A 80 23.31 -13.64 14.86
CA GLN A 80 23.24 -14.56 16.02
C GLN A 80 24.06 -15.83 15.77
N LYS A 81 24.05 -16.37 14.56
CA LYS A 81 24.86 -17.54 14.18
C LYS A 81 26.36 -17.23 14.25
N GLU A 82 26.80 -16.13 13.64
CA GLU A 82 28.21 -15.69 13.68
C GLU A 82 28.67 -15.43 15.11
N ARG A 83 27.82 -14.81 15.93
CA ARG A 83 28.08 -14.60 17.35
C ARG A 83 28.26 -15.93 18.09
N HIS A 84 27.37 -16.89 17.88
CA HIS A 84 27.48 -18.20 18.50
C HIS A 84 28.78 -18.92 18.11
N ILE A 85 29.13 -18.92 16.82
CA ILE A 85 30.39 -19.50 16.32
C ILE A 85 31.59 -18.81 16.97
N THR A 86 31.58 -17.48 17.03
CA THR A 86 32.65 -16.68 17.66
C THR A 86 32.82 -17.05 19.13
N THR A 87 31.74 -17.16 19.89
CA THR A 87 31.80 -17.58 21.31
C THR A 87 32.36 -18.99 21.47
N VAL A 88 31.96 -19.94 20.62
CA VAL A 88 32.53 -21.30 20.64
C VAL A 88 34.03 -21.27 20.39
N ILE A 89 34.48 -20.52 19.37
CA ILE A 89 35.89 -20.36 19.05
C ILE A 89 36.66 -19.72 20.23
N GLN A 90 36.11 -18.66 20.84
CA GLN A 90 36.71 -18.01 22.01
C GLN A 90 36.91 -19.00 23.16
N ASN A 91 35.87 -19.77 23.49
CA ASN A 91 35.90 -20.78 24.55
C ASN A 91 36.93 -21.89 24.28
N VAL A 92 37.03 -22.35 23.02
CA VAL A 92 38.03 -23.35 22.63
C VAL A 92 39.45 -22.82 22.83
N PHE A 93 39.75 -21.62 22.32
CA PHE A 93 41.08 -21.02 22.49
C PHE A 93 41.42 -20.78 23.96
N GLN A 94 40.47 -20.31 24.77
CA GLN A 94 40.69 -20.12 26.20
C GLN A 94 41.03 -21.44 26.90
N ASN A 95 40.28 -22.51 26.62
CA ASN A 95 40.52 -23.83 27.20
C ASN A 95 41.88 -24.42 26.77
N ILE A 96 42.30 -24.21 25.52
CA ILE A 96 43.62 -24.65 25.03
C ILE A 96 44.74 -23.93 25.80
N ILE A 97 44.65 -22.59 25.95
CA ILE A 97 45.68 -21.82 26.65
C ILE A 97 45.77 -22.27 28.11
N ILE A 98 44.64 -22.38 28.81
CA ILE A 98 44.60 -22.84 30.21
C ILE A 98 45.12 -24.28 30.34
N GLY A 99 44.69 -25.18 29.46
CA GLY A 99 45.07 -26.60 29.47
C GLY A 99 46.55 -26.84 29.12
N SER A 100 47.18 -25.93 28.37
CA SER A 100 48.59 -26.01 27.99
C SER A 100 49.58 -25.85 29.17
N ARG A 101 49.10 -25.36 30.33
CA ARG A 101 49.91 -25.05 31.52
C ARG A 101 51.04 -24.03 31.28
N VAL A 102 51.02 -23.31 30.16
CA VAL A 102 51.89 -22.15 29.93
C VAL A 102 51.53 -21.05 30.93
N ASN A 103 52.53 -20.38 31.50
CA ASN A 103 52.32 -19.25 32.42
C ASN A 103 51.90 -17.98 31.67
N TRP A 104 50.68 -18.00 31.15
CA TRP A 104 50.09 -16.93 30.34
C TRP A 104 49.92 -15.61 31.12
N ALA A 105 49.92 -15.65 32.46
CA ALA A 105 49.76 -14.47 33.31
C ALA A 105 51.05 -13.63 33.43
N GLU A 106 52.21 -14.27 33.24
CA GLU A 106 53.53 -13.61 33.25
C GLU A 106 53.88 -12.98 31.90
N ASP A 107 53.40 -13.55 30.78
CA ASP A 107 53.56 -12.94 29.47
C ASP A 107 52.46 -11.89 29.21
N PRO A 108 52.82 -10.60 29.05
CA PRO A 108 51.83 -9.53 28.88
C PRO A 108 50.94 -9.70 27.64
N SER A 109 51.48 -10.30 26.57
CA SER A 109 50.76 -10.49 25.31
C SER A 109 49.69 -11.58 25.42
N LEU A 110 50.05 -12.73 26.00
CA LEU A 110 49.14 -13.84 26.30
C LEU A 110 48.08 -13.42 27.32
N LYS A 111 48.45 -12.69 28.37
CA LYS A 111 47.51 -12.11 29.33
C LYS A 111 46.47 -11.23 28.64
N ALA A 112 46.88 -10.36 27.72
CA ALA A 112 45.96 -9.51 26.97
C ALA A 112 45.01 -10.31 26.07
N ILE A 113 45.50 -11.38 25.44
CA ILE A 113 44.70 -12.28 24.60
C ILE A 113 43.65 -13.02 25.45
N VAL A 114 44.05 -13.65 26.56
CA VAL A 114 43.14 -14.39 27.44
C VAL A 114 42.04 -13.49 28.01
N LEU A 115 42.39 -12.30 28.49
CA LEU A 115 41.42 -11.34 29.01
C LEU A 115 40.44 -10.83 27.93
N LYS A 116 40.87 -10.78 26.67
CA LYS A 116 39.99 -10.43 25.54
C LYS A 116 39.05 -11.57 25.17
N LEU A 117 39.48 -12.82 25.32
CA LEU A 117 38.66 -14.01 25.08
C LEU A 117 37.59 -14.19 26.17
N GLU A 118 37.87 -13.85 27.44
CA GLU A 118 36.89 -13.85 28.53
C GLU A 118 35.74 -12.86 28.32
N LYS A 119 36.00 -11.77 27.59
CA LYS A 119 34.97 -10.81 27.18
C LYS A 119 34.16 -11.42 26.05
N ASN A 120 33.11 -12.16 26.41
CA ASN A 120 32.06 -12.57 25.50
C ASN A 120 31.58 -11.37 24.67
N VAL A 121 31.33 -11.60 23.39
CA VAL A 121 30.82 -10.58 22.48
C VAL A 121 29.37 -10.24 22.88
N TYR A 122 29.21 -9.21 23.71
CA TYR A 122 27.94 -8.57 24.01
C TYR A 122 27.96 -7.17 23.40
N PHE A 123 27.36 -7.01 22.22
CA PHE A 123 27.02 -5.70 21.70
C PHE A 123 25.53 -5.46 22.01
N LEU A 124 25.26 -4.37 22.73
CA LEU A 124 23.92 -3.83 23.00
C LEU A 124 23.23 -3.42 21.70
#